data_AF-A0A6C0BEX7-F1
#
_entry.id   AF-A0A6C0BEX7-F1
#
_cell.length_a   1.000
_cell.length_b   1.000
_cell.length_c   1.000
_cell.angle_alpha   90.00
_cell.angle_beta   90.00
_cell.angle_gamma   90.00
#
_symmetry.space_group_name_H-M   'P 1'
#
loop_
_entity.id
_entity.type
_entity.pdbx_description
1 polymer ?
#
loop_
_entity_poly.entity_id
_entity_poly.type
_entity_poly.pdbx_seq_one_letter_code
_entity_poly.pdbx_strand_id
1 'polypeptide(L)'
;MSISELKTKIYKELNLTDDVLPEDISVSTMTLEAKVKTTFYPINIYKYIPRKESGICSVKGHEKKIKTTKNTQFLNQVTTAIKVKGKHLDKPVSVKIFTCGSLHFTGCLTVDHMIEAIYILYQECNTDNYVITKNKKIKKIKYCEDMLTIDKLYDFHIDMINCKFTVPFRIDRYKLPVLMKTDGYDAIYDSTRHAGVNIKLIEDGKKITIFVFESGVIIIILGNQGFMKIKETYVFIYKYLLKNYQEIVKNNDVIEYIDKNY
;
A
#
# COMPACT_ATOMS: atom_id res chain seq x y z
N MET A 1 -7.64 9.00 -24.01
CA MET A 1 -7.63 7.72 -23.29
C MET A 1 -8.80 7.72 -22.31
N SER A 2 -9.65 6.72 -22.35
CA SER A 2 -10.75 6.54 -21.38
C SER A 2 -10.23 5.97 -20.05
N ILE A 3 -11.01 6.08 -18.98
CA ILE A 3 -10.67 5.44 -17.68
C ILE A 3 -10.54 3.92 -17.83
N SER A 4 -11.41 3.30 -18.64
CA SER A 4 -11.35 1.85 -18.90
C SER A 4 -10.06 1.45 -19.61
N GLU A 5 -9.64 2.22 -20.62
CA GLU A 5 -8.38 1.97 -21.33
C GLU A 5 -7.17 2.11 -20.41
N LEU A 6 -7.16 3.15 -19.56
CA LEU A 6 -6.11 3.35 -18.56
C LEU A 6 -6.06 2.18 -17.57
N LYS A 7 -7.22 1.73 -17.09
CA LYS A 7 -7.33 0.58 -16.20
C LYS A 7 -6.72 -0.65 -16.87
N THR A 8 -7.17 -1.03 -18.06
CA THR A 8 -6.61 -2.17 -18.80
C THR A 8 -5.10 -2.06 -19.00
N LYS A 9 -4.59 -0.87 -19.32
CA LYS A 9 -3.15 -0.60 -19.44
C LYS A 9 -2.41 -0.88 -18.13
N ILE A 10 -2.88 -0.33 -17.01
CA ILE A 10 -2.23 -0.51 -15.70
C ILE A 10 -2.24 -1.99 -15.28
N TYR A 11 -3.39 -2.67 -15.39
CA TYR A 11 -3.50 -4.09 -15.03
C TYR A 11 -2.54 -4.96 -15.84
N LYS A 12 -2.39 -4.67 -17.14
CA LYS A 12 -1.45 -5.37 -18.02
C LYS A 12 0.02 -5.08 -17.65
N GLU A 13 0.38 -3.82 -17.42
CA GLU A 13 1.76 -3.45 -17.04
C GLU A 13 2.16 -4.02 -15.67
N LEU A 14 1.21 -4.09 -14.74
CA LEU A 14 1.43 -4.57 -13.38
C LEU A 14 1.26 -6.09 -13.20
N ASN A 15 0.86 -6.81 -14.24
CA ASN A 15 0.60 -8.26 -14.21
C ASN A 15 -0.37 -8.67 -13.05
N LEU A 16 -1.47 -7.94 -12.91
CA LEU A 16 -2.48 -8.11 -11.86
C LEU A 16 -3.74 -8.81 -12.37
N THR A 17 -3.65 -10.06 -12.80
CA THR A 17 -4.84 -10.78 -13.27
C THR A 17 -5.67 -11.28 -12.07
N ASP A 18 -6.85 -10.69 -11.85
CA ASP A 18 -7.68 -10.88 -10.64
C ASP A 18 -8.18 -12.33 -10.45
N ASP A 19 -8.28 -13.10 -11.53
CA ASP A 19 -8.66 -14.52 -11.56
C ASP A 19 -7.63 -15.47 -10.92
N VAL A 20 -6.50 -14.92 -10.47
CA VAL A 20 -5.39 -15.70 -9.91
C VAL A 20 -5.51 -15.87 -8.39
N LEU A 21 -6.09 -14.91 -7.67
CA LEU A 21 -6.13 -14.98 -6.21
C LEU A 21 -7.19 -15.97 -5.72
N PRO A 22 -6.86 -16.89 -4.80
CA PRO A 22 -7.85 -17.71 -4.10
C PRO A 22 -8.95 -16.87 -3.43
N GLU A 23 -10.15 -17.43 -3.30
CA GLU A 23 -11.31 -16.70 -2.74
C GLU A 23 -11.12 -16.29 -1.27
N ASP A 24 -10.31 -17.03 -0.51
CA ASP A 24 -10.06 -16.81 0.92
C ASP A 24 -8.89 -15.87 1.21
N ILE A 25 -8.17 -15.40 0.17
CA ILE A 25 -7.12 -14.40 0.30
C ILE A 25 -7.59 -13.04 -0.20
N SER A 26 -7.26 -11.99 0.55
CA SER A 26 -7.62 -10.61 0.21
C SER A 26 -6.40 -9.70 0.24
N VAL A 27 -6.36 -8.75 -0.69
CA VAL A 27 -5.37 -7.67 -0.64
C VAL A 27 -5.70 -6.76 0.56
N SER A 28 -4.77 -6.67 1.49
CA SER A 28 -4.87 -5.81 2.67
C SER A 28 -4.34 -4.39 2.42
N THR A 29 -3.32 -4.26 1.57
CA THR A 29 -2.81 -2.99 1.05
C THR A 29 -1.84 -3.25 -0.11
N MET A 30 -1.73 -2.28 -1.01
CA MET A 30 -0.72 -2.19 -2.07
C MET A 30 -0.07 -0.81 -2.04
N THR A 31 1.21 -0.80 -2.37
CA THR A 31 1.96 0.39 -2.71
C THR A 31 2.21 0.40 -4.22
N LEU A 32 1.77 1.48 -4.87
CA LEU A 32 1.84 1.66 -6.31
C LEU A 32 2.63 2.93 -6.62
N GLU A 33 3.30 2.97 -7.75
CA GLU A 33 3.94 4.16 -8.28
C GLU A 33 3.44 4.47 -9.69
N ALA A 34 3.41 5.75 -10.04
CA ALA A 34 3.20 6.23 -11.39
C ALA A 34 3.96 7.54 -11.61
N LYS A 35 4.24 7.88 -12.86
CA LYS A 35 4.81 9.18 -13.24
C LYS A 35 3.85 9.97 -14.11
N VAL A 36 3.97 11.28 -14.01
CA VAL A 36 3.25 12.25 -14.83
C VAL A 36 4.25 13.16 -15.53
N LYS A 37 4.05 13.43 -16.82
CA LYS A 37 4.92 14.35 -17.58
C LYS A 37 4.59 15.81 -17.22
N THR A 38 5.02 16.24 -16.04
CA THR A 38 4.91 17.61 -15.52
C THR A 38 5.90 17.83 -14.37
N THR A 39 6.21 19.09 -14.08
CA THR A 39 6.80 19.48 -12.80
C THR A 39 5.69 19.86 -11.82
N PHE A 40 5.70 19.30 -10.61
CA PHE A 40 4.83 19.73 -9.51
C PHE A 40 5.49 20.84 -8.69
N TYR A 41 4.66 21.64 -8.03
CA TYR A 41 5.08 22.63 -7.04
C TYR A 41 4.61 22.21 -5.62
N PRO A 42 5.29 21.25 -4.95
CA PRO A 42 4.88 20.72 -3.65
C PRO A 42 4.63 21.79 -2.59
N ILE A 43 5.39 22.88 -2.60
CA ILE A 43 5.20 23.99 -1.66
C ILE A 43 3.84 24.68 -1.84
N ASN A 44 3.37 24.82 -3.08
CA ASN A 44 2.06 25.42 -3.38
C ASN A 44 0.94 24.46 -3.01
N ILE A 45 1.12 23.15 -3.29
CA ILE A 45 0.18 22.12 -2.87
C ILE A 45 0.05 22.11 -1.34
N TYR A 46 1.17 22.06 -0.61
CA TYR A 46 1.19 22.06 0.85
C TYR A 46 0.46 23.27 1.47
N LYS A 47 0.71 24.46 0.94
CA LYS A 47 0.17 25.71 1.49
C LYS A 47 -1.27 25.99 1.09
N TYR A 48 -1.63 25.67 -0.15
CA TYR A 48 -2.82 26.27 -0.78
C TYR A 48 -3.78 25.28 -1.40
N ILE A 49 -3.48 23.97 -1.49
CA ILE A 49 -4.46 23.05 -2.06
C ILE A 49 -5.70 22.98 -1.14
N PRO A 50 -6.93 23.07 -1.69
CA PRO A 50 -8.14 22.98 -0.88
C PRO A 50 -8.21 21.66 -0.12
N ARG A 51 -8.61 21.72 1.14
CA ARG A 51 -8.88 20.54 1.96
C ARG A 51 -10.38 20.33 2.04
N LYS A 52 -10.84 19.14 1.67
CA LYS A 52 -12.27 18.79 1.61
C LYS A 52 -12.49 17.44 2.28
N GLU A 53 -13.64 17.28 2.92
CA GLU A 53 -13.99 16.02 3.58
C GLU A 53 -14.10 14.86 2.60
N SER A 54 -14.61 15.10 1.38
CA SER A 54 -14.84 14.11 0.31
C SER A 54 -13.72 14.07 -0.75
N GLY A 55 -12.52 14.58 -0.44
CA GLY A 55 -11.40 14.62 -1.38
C GLY A 55 -10.05 14.59 -0.66
N ILE A 56 -9.23 15.62 -0.89
CA ILE A 56 -7.96 15.80 -0.18
C ILE A 56 -8.26 16.23 1.26
N CYS A 57 -8.18 15.30 2.21
CA CYS A 57 -8.56 15.56 3.60
C CYS A 57 -7.39 16.09 4.45
N SER A 58 -6.14 15.75 4.10
CA SER A 58 -4.96 16.28 4.78
C SER A 58 -3.76 16.39 3.85
N VAL A 59 -2.82 17.26 4.23
CA VAL A 59 -1.59 17.51 3.46
C VAL A 59 -0.44 17.67 4.45
N LYS A 60 0.63 16.90 4.24
CA LYS A 60 1.84 16.89 5.07
C LYS A 60 3.06 17.23 4.20
N GLY A 61 3.85 18.20 4.64
CA GLY A 61 5.14 18.53 4.03
C GLY A 61 6.29 17.98 4.86
N HIS A 62 7.33 17.45 4.21
CA HIS A 62 8.62 17.21 4.86
C HIS A 62 9.50 18.46 4.74
N GLU A 63 9.43 19.34 5.73
CA GLU A 63 10.29 20.53 5.76
C GLU A 63 11.75 20.12 6.01
N LYS A 64 12.63 20.31 5.01
CA LYS A 64 14.07 20.43 5.29
C LYS A 64 14.34 21.91 5.57
N LYS A 65 14.66 22.25 6.83
CA LYS A 65 15.19 23.59 7.15
C LYS A 65 16.57 23.73 6.51
N ILE A 66 16.66 24.49 5.42
CA ILE A 66 17.95 24.87 4.86
C ILE A 66 18.48 26.03 5.72
N LYS A 67 19.61 25.84 6.41
CA LYS A 67 20.28 26.85 7.26
C LYS A 67 21.06 27.88 6.41
N THR A 68 20.43 28.54 5.45
CA THR A 68 21.06 29.65 4.72
C THR A 68 20.23 30.92 4.82
N THR A 69 20.91 32.06 4.85
CA THR A 69 20.52 33.44 5.19
C THR A 69 19.30 34.04 4.46
N LYS A 70 18.61 33.28 3.62
CA LYS A 70 17.30 33.62 3.05
C LYS A 70 16.31 32.50 3.36
N ASN A 71 15.30 32.80 4.17
CA ASN A 71 14.22 31.92 4.66
C ASN A 71 13.30 31.35 3.56
N THR A 72 13.82 30.72 2.52
CA THR A 72 13.01 30.03 1.51
C THR A 72 12.87 28.57 1.88
N GLN A 73 11.69 28.20 2.40
CA GLN A 73 11.29 26.80 2.58
C GLN A 73 11.29 26.10 1.23
N PHE A 74 12.16 25.10 1.06
CA PHE A 74 12.20 24.25 -0.12
C PHE A 74 11.59 22.89 0.22
N LEU A 75 10.64 22.46 -0.61
CA LEU A 75 9.90 21.22 -0.42
C LEU A 75 9.97 20.38 -1.70
N ASN A 76 10.76 19.30 -1.68
CA ASN A 76 10.89 18.37 -2.82
C ASN A 76 9.70 17.43 -2.98
N GLN A 77 8.92 17.24 -1.91
CA GLN A 77 7.79 16.33 -1.90
C GLN A 77 6.71 16.79 -0.94
N VAL A 78 5.47 16.46 -1.26
CA VAL A 78 4.33 16.65 -0.37
C VAL A 78 3.53 15.36 -0.34
N THR A 79 2.95 15.03 0.81
CA THR A 79 2.06 13.87 0.95
C THR A 79 0.65 14.35 1.19
N THR A 80 -0.28 13.94 0.33
CA THR A 80 -1.72 14.18 0.49
C THR A 80 -2.38 12.90 1.00
N ALA A 81 -3.46 13.05 1.75
CA ALA A 81 -4.36 11.95 2.09
C ALA A 81 -5.67 12.19 1.35
N ILE A 82 -6.07 11.25 0.50
CA ILE A 82 -7.19 11.37 -0.42
C ILE A 82 -8.22 10.29 -0.09
N LYS A 83 -9.47 10.68 0.16
CA LYS A 83 -10.57 9.72 0.32
C LYS A 83 -11.02 9.21 -1.04
N VAL A 84 -11.16 7.89 -1.16
CA VAL A 84 -11.61 7.18 -2.37
C VAL A 84 -12.78 6.28 -2.00
N LYS A 85 -13.64 5.95 -2.97
CA LYS A 85 -14.80 5.07 -2.76
C LYS A 85 -14.34 3.64 -2.48
N GLY A 86 -15.23 2.85 -1.85
CA GLY A 86 -14.95 1.45 -1.54
C GLY A 86 -13.94 1.22 -0.40
N LYS A 87 -13.47 2.29 0.25
CA LYS A 87 -12.57 2.23 1.41
C LYS A 87 -13.24 2.89 2.62
N HIS A 88 -12.93 2.39 3.83
CA HIS A 88 -13.43 3.03 5.05
C HIS A 88 -12.96 4.50 5.13
N LEU A 89 -13.84 5.39 5.57
CA LEU A 89 -13.62 6.85 5.59
C LEU A 89 -12.39 7.28 6.41
N ASP A 90 -11.98 6.47 7.38
CA ASP A 90 -10.82 6.65 8.26
C ASP A 90 -9.49 6.24 7.62
N LYS A 91 -9.52 5.57 6.45
CA LYS A 91 -8.33 5.02 5.78
C LYS A 91 -8.17 5.64 4.38
N PRO A 92 -7.75 6.90 4.25
CA PRO A 92 -7.49 7.49 2.94
C PRO A 92 -6.34 6.79 2.19
N VAL A 93 -6.24 7.01 0.87
CA VAL A 93 -5.04 6.69 0.09
C VAL A 93 -4.03 7.82 0.32
N SER A 94 -2.79 7.47 0.65
CA SER A 94 -1.74 8.48 0.79
C SER A 94 -1.01 8.62 -0.53
N VAL A 95 -0.94 9.84 -1.07
CA VAL A 95 -0.25 10.14 -2.33
C VAL A 95 0.92 11.06 -2.04
N LYS A 96 2.14 10.53 -2.18
CA LYS A 96 3.37 11.32 -2.14
C LYS A 96 3.68 11.84 -3.54
N ILE A 97 3.77 13.16 -3.66
CA ILE A 97 3.93 13.89 -4.90
C ILE A 97 5.32 14.52 -4.89
N PHE A 98 6.13 14.19 -5.90
CA PHE A 98 7.48 14.72 -6.07
C PHE A 98 7.52 15.84 -7.12
N THR A 99 8.49 16.76 -7.00
CA THR A 99 8.70 17.83 -8.00
C THR A 99 8.85 17.30 -9.41
N CYS A 100 9.49 16.14 -9.60
CA CYS A 100 9.76 15.53 -10.90
C CYS A 100 8.57 14.79 -11.55
N GLY A 101 7.36 14.91 -11.01
CA GLY A 101 6.19 14.25 -11.58
C GLY A 101 5.96 12.81 -11.09
N SER A 102 6.83 12.27 -10.23
CA SER A 102 6.63 10.95 -9.61
C SER A 102 5.54 11.01 -8.53
N LEU A 103 4.68 10.00 -8.51
CA LEU A 103 3.57 9.82 -7.58
C LEU A 103 3.66 8.44 -6.93
N HIS A 104 3.68 8.38 -5.60
CA HIS A 104 3.67 7.11 -4.85
C HIS A 104 2.40 7.02 -4.04
N PHE A 105 1.68 5.92 -4.18
CA PHE A 105 0.39 5.66 -3.59
C PHE A 105 0.52 4.56 -2.55
N THR A 106 0.15 4.83 -1.30
CA THR A 106 0.09 3.79 -0.26
C THR A 106 -1.33 3.63 0.28
N GLY A 107 -1.64 2.43 0.75
CA GLY A 107 -2.97 2.09 1.24
C GLY A 107 -3.98 1.78 0.14
N CYS A 108 -3.56 1.47 -1.09
CA CYS A 108 -4.50 1.04 -2.12
C CYS A 108 -4.95 -0.40 -1.83
N LEU A 109 -6.23 -0.73 -2.05
CA LEU A 109 -6.70 -2.13 -2.01
C LEU A 109 -6.81 -2.70 -3.43
N THR A 110 -7.04 -1.81 -4.39
CA THR A 110 -7.19 -2.12 -5.81
C THR A 110 -6.48 -1.02 -6.62
N VAL A 111 -6.28 -1.27 -7.92
CA VAL A 111 -5.82 -0.24 -8.87
C VAL A 111 -6.84 0.90 -9.00
N ASP A 112 -8.14 0.62 -8.82
CA ASP A 112 -9.19 1.64 -8.91
C ASP A 112 -9.02 2.72 -7.84
N HIS A 113 -8.55 2.36 -6.64
CA HIS A 113 -8.21 3.34 -5.60
C HIS A 113 -7.11 4.31 -6.05
N MET A 114 -6.09 3.82 -6.78
CA MET A 114 -5.05 4.69 -7.34
C MET A 114 -5.62 5.63 -8.40
N ILE A 115 -6.42 5.10 -9.34
CA ILE A 115 -7.02 5.88 -10.42
C ILE A 115 -7.92 6.98 -9.86
N GLU A 116 -8.77 6.66 -8.87
CA GLU A 116 -9.64 7.64 -8.23
C GLU A 116 -8.84 8.71 -7.46
N ALA A 117 -7.78 8.31 -6.74
CA ALA A 117 -6.91 9.26 -6.07
C ALA A 117 -6.21 10.21 -7.05
N ILE A 118 -5.76 9.71 -8.21
CA ILE A 118 -5.20 10.54 -9.28
C ILE A 118 -6.24 11.53 -9.81
N TYR A 119 -7.46 11.05 -10.08
CA TYR A 119 -8.53 11.89 -10.61
C TYR A 119 -8.84 13.06 -9.66
N ILE A 120 -9.02 12.78 -8.37
CA ILE A 120 -9.26 13.81 -7.35
C ILE A 120 -8.08 14.78 -7.29
N LEU A 121 -6.84 14.28 -7.26
CA LEU A 121 -5.64 15.13 -7.24
C LEU A 121 -5.60 16.06 -8.47
N TYR A 122 -5.86 15.53 -9.66
CA TYR A 122 -5.81 16.29 -10.91
C TYR A 122 -6.89 17.36 -10.97
N GLN A 123 -8.11 17.06 -10.51
CA GLN A 123 -9.19 18.05 -10.44
C GLN A 123 -8.80 19.23 -9.54
N GLU A 124 -8.27 18.98 -8.35
CA GLU A 124 -7.85 20.04 -7.44
C GLU A 124 -6.63 20.81 -7.98
N CYS A 125 -5.65 20.13 -8.59
CA CYS A 125 -4.47 20.77 -9.16
C CYS A 125 -4.75 21.59 -10.44
N ASN A 126 -5.77 21.22 -11.21
CA ASN A 126 -6.21 21.97 -12.39
C ASN A 126 -7.15 23.13 -12.06
N THR A 127 -7.60 23.26 -10.81
CA THR A 127 -8.49 24.36 -10.40
C THR A 127 -7.69 25.65 -10.20
N ASP A 128 -8.19 26.73 -10.80
CA ASP A 128 -7.62 28.06 -10.63
C ASP A 128 -7.77 28.54 -9.18
N ASN A 129 -6.63 28.76 -8.52
CA ASN A 129 -6.58 29.25 -7.15
C ASN A 129 -5.80 30.57 -7.07
N TYR A 130 -6.25 31.47 -6.20
CA TYR A 130 -5.67 32.80 -6.05
C TYR A 130 -5.42 33.12 -4.58
N VAL A 131 -4.34 33.86 -4.31
CA VAL A 131 -4.02 34.34 -2.96
C VAL A 131 -3.78 35.84 -2.97
N ILE A 132 -4.16 36.50 -1.89
CA ILE A 132 -3.83 37.90 -1.65
C ILE A 132 -2.46 37.97 -0.98
N THR A 133 -1.51 38.59 -1.66
CA THR A 133 -0.15 38.81 -1.13
C THR A 133 -0.14 39.89 -0.07
N LYS A 134 0.96 39.99 0.71
CA LYS A 134 1.15 41.05 1.72
C LYS A 134 0.95 42.47 1.16
N ASN A 135 1.23 42.68 -0.12
CA ASN A 135 1.08 43.96 -0.81
C ASN A 135 -0.34 44.17 -1.37
N LYS A 136 -1.35 43.41 -0.91
CA LYS A 136 -2.73 43.42 -1.40
C LYS A 136 -2.90 43.11 -2.90
N LYS A 137 -1.89 42.52 -3.54
CA LYS A 137 -1.98 42.06 -4.93
C LYS A 137 -2.52 40.63 -4.99
N ILE A 138 -3.44 40.36 -5.91
CA ILE A 138 -3.93 39.02 -6.23
C ILE A 138 -2.87 38.28 -7.04
N LYS A 139 -2.48 37.08 -6.61
CA LYS A 139 -1.54 36.21 -7.31
C LYS A 139 -2.19 34.86 -7.58
N LYS A 140 -2.20 34.43 -8.84
CA LYS A 140 -2.60 33.07 -9.23
C LYS A 140 -1.57 32.05 -8.72
N ILE A 141 -2.04 30.99 -8.09
CA ILE A 141 -1.25 29.86 -7.63
C ILE A 141 -1.34 28.75 -8.67
N LYS A 142 -0.17 28.24 -9.08
CA LYS A 142 -0.05 27.02 -9.89
C LYS A 142 0.40 25.87 -9.01
N TYR A 143 -0.21 24.70 -9.16
CA TYR A 143 0.23 23.48 -8.46
C TYR A 143 1.17 22.61 -9.30
N CYS A 144 1.17 22.79 -10.62
CA CYS A 144 2.05 22.14 -11.59
C CYS A 144 2.32 23.06 -12.79
N GLU A 145 3.31 22.71 -13.62
CA GLU A 145 3.64 23.44 -14.85
C GLU A 145 2.55 23.34 -15.91
N ASP A 146 2.09 22.12 -16.16
CA ASP A 146 1.12 21.81 -17.22
C ASP A 146 -0.23 21.37 -16.65
N MET A 147 -1.27 21.52 -17.46
CA MET A 147 -2.57 20.91 -17.17
C MET A 147 -2.41 19.38 -17.07
N LEU A 148 -2.96 18.81 -15.99
CA LEU A 148 -2.89 17.39 -15.72
C LEU A 148 -4.01 16.66 -16.42
N THR A 149 -3.66 15.62 -17.16
CA THR A 149 -4.60 14.77 -17.89
C THR A 149 -4.15 13.31 -17.77
N ILE A 150 -5.10 12.38 -17.73
CA ILE A 150 -4.83 10.96 -17.46
C ILE A 150 -3.93 10.29 -18.52
N ASP A 151 -3.91 10.80 -19.74
CA ASP A 151 -3.04 10.34 -20.83
C ASP A 151 -1.55 10.66 -20.57
N LYS A 152 -1.24 11.60 -19.67
CA LYS A 152 0.14 11.93 -19.27
C LYS A 152 0.71 10.97 -18.23
N LEU A 153 -0.07 9.99 -17.75
CA LEU A 153 0.39 8.95 -16.82
C LEU A 153 1.21 7.87 -17.55
N TYR A 154 2.34 7.50 -16.95
CA TYR A 154 3.24 6.47 -17.46
C TYR A 154 4.04 5.84 -16.32
N ASP A 155 4.79 4.77 -16.62
CA ASP A 155 5.75 4.14 -15.72
C ASP A 155 5.10 3.65 -14.42
N PHE A 156 4.15 2.71 -14.56
CA PHE A 156 3.42 2.15 -13.43
C PHE A 156 4.21 1.01 -12.78
N HIS A 157 4.35 1.05 -11.46
CA HIS A 157 5.03 0.01 -10.69
C HIS A 157 4.24 -0.40 -9.46
N ILE A 158 4.46 -1.63 -9.02
CA ILE A 158 4.08 -2.11 -7.69
C ILE A 158 5.36 -2.23 -6.88
N ASP A 159 5.45 -1.49 -5.78
CA ASP A 159 6.57 -1.67 -4.85
C ASP A 159 6.31 -2.81 -3.89
N MET A 160 5.05 -2.98 -3.48
CA MET A 160 4.66 -3.88 -2.41
C MET A 160 3.17 -4.26 -2.48
N ILE A 161 2.88 -5.54 -2.28
CA ILE A 161 1.53 -6.07 -2.08
C ILE A 161 1.52 -6.84 -0.76
N ASN A 162 0.55 -6.52 0.08
CA ASN A 162 0.28 -7.25 1.31
C ASN A 162 -1.07 -7.94 1.17
N CYS A 163 -1.07 -9.25 1.20
CA CYS A 163 -2.28 -10.06 1.22
C CYS A 163 -2.49 -10.69 2.59
N LYS A 164 -3.75 -10.95 2.94
CA LYS A 164 -4.13 -11.59 4.20
C LYS A 164 -5.13 -12.72 3.95
N PHE A 165 -5.00 -13.79 4.71
CA PHE A 165 -6.00 -14.85 4.85
C PHE A 165 -5.92 -15.42 6.27
N THR A 166 -6.87 -16.28 6.63
CA THR A 166 -6.95 -16.86 7.98
C THR A 166 -7.14 -18.37 7.88
N VAL A 167 -6.33 -19.14 8.61
CA VAL A 167 -6.57 -20.58 8.80
C VAL A 167 -7.51 -20.81 9.98
N PRO A 168 -8.32 -21.89 9.98
CA PRO A 168 -9.38 -22.10 10.98
C PRO A 168 -8.86 -22.70 12.30
N PHE A 169 -7.62 -22.41 12.69
CA PHE A 169 -7.02 -22.92 13.92
C PHE A 169 -5.94 -21.98 14.44
N ARG A 170 -5.70 -22.03 15.76
CA ARG A 170 -4.63 -21.26 16.40
C ARG A 170 -3.28 -21.97 16.25
N ILE A 171 -2.25 -21.16 16.06
CA ILE A 171 -0.90 -21.64 15.74
C ILE A 171 0.03 -21.42 16.93
N ASP A 172 0.70 -22.49 17.35
CA ASP A 172 1.83 -22.46 18.27
C ASP A 172 3.04 -21.81 17.59
N ARG A 173 3.20 -20.52 17.84
CA ARG A 173 4.29 -19.69 17.30
C ARG A 173 5.67 -20.06 17.82
N TYR A 174 5.79 -20.86 18.89
CA TYR A 174 7.09 -21.34 19.36
C TYR A 174 7.53 -22.59 18.60
N LYS A 175 6.58 -23.49 18.30
CA LYS A 175 6.87 -24.73 17.56
C LYS A 175 7.06 -24.53 16.06
N LEU A 176 6.22 -23.72 15.43
CA LEU A 176 6.28 -23.47 13.98
C LEU A 176 7.69 -23.08 13.46
N PRO A 177 8.39 -22.07 14.02
CA PRO A 177 9.71 -21.69 13.52
C PRO A 177 10.78 -22.77 13.74
N VAL A 178 10.68 -23.57 14.81
CA VAL A 178 11.61 -24.69 15.07
C VAL A 178 11.45 -25.75 13.98
N LEU A 179 10.20 -26.10 13.68
CA LEU A 179 9.87 -27.07 12.65
C LEU A 179 10.31 -26.58 11.25
N MET A 180 9.98 -25.34 10.90
CA MET A 180 10.38 -24.74 9.62
C MET A 180 11.89 -24.66 9.45
N LYS A 181 12.64 -24.32 10.50
CA LYS A 181 14.12 -24.34 10.47
C LYS A 181 14.68 -25.74 10.27
N THR A 182 14.06 -26.75 10.89
CA THR A 182 14.44 -28.16 10.71
C THR A 182 14.26 -28.60 9.26
N ASP A 183 13.22 -28.09 8.59
CA ASP A 183 12.95 -28.32 7.17
C ASP A 183 13.73 -27.38 6.23
N GLY A 184 14.66 -26.56 6.76
CA GLY A 184 15.56 -25.72 5.97
C GLY A 184 15.04 -24.33 5.61
N TYR A 185 13.93 -23.87 6.18
CA TYR A 185 13.37 -22.53 5.93
C TYR A 185 13.89 -21.48 6.94
N ASP A 186 14.01 -20.23 6.49
CA ASP A 186 14.31 -19.08 7.37
C ASP A 186 13.02 -18.63 8.09
N ALA A 187 12.80 -19.15 9.29
CA ALA A 187 11.65 -18.82 10.14
C ALA A 187 12.09 -18.40 11.55
N ILE A 188 11.69 -17.20 11.97
CA ILE A 188 12.07 -16.61 13.25
C ILE A 188 10.83 -16.12 14.00
N TYR A 189 10.73 -16.48 15.27
CA TYR A 189 9.77 -15.88 16.19
C TYR A 189 10.53 -15.22 17.34
N ASP A 190 10.24 -13.94 17.55
CA ASP A 190 10.74 -13.14 18.66
C ASP A 190 9.56 -12.32 19.19
N SER A 191 8.98 -12.78 20.30
CA SER A 191 7.80 -12.20 20.92
C SER A 191 8.02 -10.77 21.41
N THR A 192 9.27 -10.34 21.61
CA THR A 192 9.61 -8.98 22.02
C THR A 192 9.57 -8.00 20.85
N ARG A 193 9.83 -8.49 19.64
CA ARG A 193 9.89 -7.66 18.41
C ARG A 193 8.61 -7.68 17.61
N HIS A 194 7.94 -8.85 17.53
CA HIS A 194 6.78 -9.00 16.69
C HIS A 194 5.85 -10.13 17.16
N ALA A 195 4.54 -9.94 17.01
CA ALA A 195 3.52 -10.90 17.44
C ALA A 195 3.32 -12.09 16.46
N GLY A 196 4.05 -12.15 15.36
CA GLY A 196 3.93 -13.24 14.37
C GLY A 196 5.27 -13.91 14.14
N VAL A 197 5.24 -15.19 13.77
CA VAL A 197 6.39 -15.88 13.18
C VAL A 197 6.70 -15.23 11.85
N ASN A 198 7.93 -14.77 11.67
CA ASN A 198 8.43 -14.15 10.45
C ASN A 198 9.17 -15.21 9.63
N ILE A 199 8.62 -15.54 8.47
CA ILE A 199 9.18 -16.49 7.52
C ILE A 199 9.66 -15.71 6.31
N LYS A 200 10.89 -15.95 5.88
CA LYS A 200 11.47 -15.33 4.68
C LYS A 200 11.76 -16.41 3.65
N LEU A 201 11.23 -16.21 2.45
CA LEU A 201 11.55 -17.03 1.29
C LEU A 201 12.35 -16.16 0.31
N ILE A 202 13.33 -16.76 -0.36
CA ILE A 202 14.09 -16.13 -1.44
C ILE A 202 13.86 -16.98 -2.68
N GLU A 203 13.20 -16.40 -3.68
CA GLU A 203 12.93 -17.03 -4.97
C GLU A 203 13.36 -16.07 -6.07
N ASP A 204 14.17 -16.55 -7.02
CA ASP A 204 14.71 -15.73 -8.12
C ASP A 204 15.39 -14.43 -7.66
N GLY A 205 16.07 -14.48 -6.51
CA GLY A 205 16.72 -13.33 -5.87
C GLY A 205 15.75 -12.30 -5.27
N LYS A 206 14.44 -12.54 -5.32
CA LYS A 206 13.41 -11.69 -4.72
C LYS A 206 12.94 -12.26 -3.39
N LYS A 207 12.72 -11.37 -2.43
CA LYS A 207 12.34 -11.74 -1.07
C LYS A 207 10.83 -11.71 -0.91
N ILE A 208 10.28 -12.78 -0.36
CA ILE A 208 8.89 -12.90 0.08
C ILE A 208 8.90 -12.99 1.61
N THR A 209 8.03 -12.25 2.27
CA THR A 209 7.90 -12.30 3.74
C THR A 209 6.50 -12.78 4.10
N ILE A 210 6.43 -13.78 4.97
CA ILE A 210 5.16 -14.30 5.49
C ILE A 210 5.16 -14.10 7.00
N PHE A 211 4.09 -13.50 7.51
CA PHE A 211 3.82 -13.43 8.93
C PHE A 211 2.70 -14.39 9.29
N VAL A 212 2.96 -15.26 10.26
CA VAL A 212 1.98 -16.21 10.79
C VAL A 212 1.69 -15.86 12.24
N PHE A 213 0.45 -15.49 12.54
CA PHE A 213 0.02 -15.09 13.87
C PHE A 213 -0.66 -16.24 14.60
N GLU A 214 -0.67 -16.17 15.94
CA GLU A 214 -1.31 -17.20 16.79
C GLU A 214 -2.79 -17.37 16.48
N SER A 215 -3.48 -16.30 16.09
CA SER A 215 -4.89 -16.32 15.74
C SER A 215 -5.21 -17.09 14.45
N GLY A 216 -4.20 -17.61 13.74
CA GLY A 216 -4.37 -18.20 12.41
C GLY A 216 -4.38 -17.17 11.28
N VAL A 217 -4.32 -15.87 11.59
CA VAL A 217 -4.15 -14.83 10.56
C VAL A 217 -2.76 -14.97 9.95
N ILE A 218 -2.69 -14.89 8.63
CA ILE A 218 -1.46 -14.95 7.86
C ILE A 218 -1.39 -13.76 6.93
N ILE A 219 -0.24 -13.08 6.89
CA ILE A 219 0.04 -11.97 5.98
C ILE A 219 1.18 -12.35 5.06
N ILE A 220 0.95 -12.27 3.75
CA ILE A 220 1.97 -12.46 2.72
C ILE A 220 2.35 -11.08 2.17
N ILE A 221 3.64 -10.75 2.20
CA ILE A 221 4.20 -9.49 1.72
C ILE A 221 5.21 -9.80 0.62
N LEU A 222 5.02 -9.18 -0.54
CA LEU A 222 5.90 -9.35 -1.70
C LEU A 222 6.04 -8.04 -2.46
N GLY A 223 7.11 -7.92 -3.23
CA GLY A 223 7.40 -6.76 -4.06
C GLY A 223 6.68 -6.81 -5.40
N ASN A 224 7.39 -6.47 -6.48
CA ASN A 224 6.89 -6.48 -7.85
C ASN A 224 6.78 -7.89 -8.49
N GLN A 225 6.33 -8.89 -7.74
CA GLN A 225 6.27 -10.30 -8.18
C GLN A 225 4.91 -10.70 -8.77
N GLY A 226 3.88 -9.86 -8.65
CA GLY A 226 2.54 -10.09 -9.19
C GLY A 226 1.70 -11.11 -8.40
N PHE A 227 0.44 -11.27 -8.79
CA PHE A 227 -0.54 -12.12 -8.08
C PHE A 227 -0.26 -13.62 -8.21
N MET A 228 0.39 -14.08 -9.28
CA MET A 228 0.79 -15.49 -9.42
C MET A 228 1.69 -15.96 -8.28
N LYS A 229 2.68 -15.13 -7.91
CA LYS A 229 3.59 -15.46 -6.80
C LYS A 229 2.87 -15.46 -5.45
N ILE A 230 1.83 -14.64 -5.28
CA ILE A 230 0.97 -14.67 -4.09
C ILE A 230 0.25 -16.01 -3.98
N LYS A 231 -0.34 -16.48 -5.08
CA LYS A 231 -1.03 -17.78 -5.12
C LYS A 231 -0.09 -18.93 -4.77
N GLU A 232 1.11 -18.96 -5.36
CA GLU A 232 2.14 -19.98 -5.07
C GLU A 232 2.54 -19.96 -3.59
N THR A 233 2.81 -18.77 -3.05
CA THR A 233 3.18 -18.59 -1.65
C THR A 233 2.06 -19.02 -0.70
N TYR A 234 0.81 -18.67 -1.04
CA TYR A 234 -0.38 -19.09 -0.31
C TYR A 234 -0.50 -20.62 -0.28
N VAL A 235 -0.39 -21.28 -1.44
CA VAL A 235 -0.48 -22.75 -1.54
C VAL A 235 0.64 -23.41 -0.73
N PHE A 236 1.86 -22.88 -0.82
CA PHE A 236 3.01 -23.35 -0.06
C PHE A 236 2.74 -23.31 1.45
N ILE A 237 2.42 -22.13 2.00
CA ILE A 237 2.27 -21.98 3.45
C ILE A 237 1.05 -22.75 3.95
N TYR A 238 -0.06 -22.75 3.20
CA TYR A 238 -1.27 -23.46 3.58
C TYR A 238 -1.03 -24.97 3.67
N LYS A 239 -0.39 -25.56 2.64
CA LYS A 239 0.00 -26.98 2.66
C LYS A 239 0.98 -27.29 3.79
N TYR A 240 1.95 -26.42 4.04
CA TYR A 240 2.92 -26.61 5.10
C TYR A 240 2.25 -26.67 6.47
N LEU A 241 1.31 -25.76 6.74
CA LEU A 241 0.57 -25.70 8.01
C LEU A 241 -0.32 -26.94 8.18
N LEU A 242 -1.01 -27.38 7.13
CA LEU A 242 -1.86 -28.58 7.20
C LEU A 242 -1.05 -29.86 7.40
N LYS A 243 0.07 -30.03 6.68
CA LYS A 243 0.95 -31.20 6.81
C LYS A 243 1.46 -31.35 8.25
N ASN A 244 1.72 -30.24 8.93
CA ASN A 244 2.30 -30.19 10.26
C ASN A 244 1.28 -29.86 11.36
N TYR A 245 -0.01 -29.93 11.04
CA TYR A 245 -1.10 -29.44 11.89
C TYR A 245 -1.01 -29.93 13.34
N GLN A 246 -0.81 -31.23 13.55
CA GLN A 246 -0.76 -31.85 14.88
C GLN A 246 0.37 -31.28 15.76
N GLU A 247 1.48 -30.88 15.15
CA GLU A 247 2.63 -30.35 15.88
C GLU A 247 2.43 -28.88 16.26
N ILE A 248 1.78 -28.12 15.39
CA ILE A 248 1.73 -26.65 15.47
C ILE A 248 0.37 -26.11 15.93
N VAL A 249 -0.66 -26.94 16.08
CA VAL A 249 -1.95 -26.48 16.60
C VAL A 249 -1.84 -26.22 18.10
N LYS A 250 -2.38 -25.09 18.55
CA LYS A 250 -2.45 -24.75 19.97
C LYS A 250 -3.66 -25.46 20.59
N ASN A 251 -3.41 -26.55 21.32
CA ASN A 251 -4.46 -27.43 21.87
C ASN A 251 -5.38 -26.79 22.93
N ASN A 252 -5.13 -25.55 23.35
CA ASN A 252 -5.91 -24.91 24.40
C ASN A 252 -7.35 -24.55 23.97
N ASP A 253 -7.71 -24.64 22.67
CA ASP A 253 -9.07 -24.36 22.18
C ASP A 253 -9.91 -25.62 21.88
N VAL A 254 -9.32 -26.82 21.93
CA VAL A 254 -10.08 -28.07 21.68
C VAL A 254 -11.04 -28.37 22.84
N ILE A 255 -10.70 -27.94 24.06
CA ILE A 255 -11.49 -28.19 25.27
C ILE A 255 -12.71 -27.24 25.34
N GLU A 256 -12.59 -25.97 24.95
CA GLU A 256 -13.72 -25.01 25.02
C GLU A 256 -14.86 -25.29 24.04
N TYR A 257 -14.60 -25.98 22.92
CA TYR A 257 -15.65 -26.31 21.95
C TYR A 257 -16.48 -27.54 22.35
N ILE A 258 -15.89 -28.44 23.15
CA ILE A 258 -16.56 -29.64 23.67
C ILE A 258 -17.42 -29.26 24.88
N ASP A 259 -16.93 -28.40 25.78
CA ASP A 259 -17.66 -27.97 26.99
C ASP A 259 -18.82 -26.98 26.73
N LYS A 260 -18.92 -26.40 25.52
CA LYS A 260 -20.07 -25.56 25.12
C LYS A 260 -21.17 -26.33 24.39
N ASN A 261 -20.92 -27.59 24.03
CA ASN A 261 -21.85 -28.41 23.24
C ASN A 261 -22.19 -29.77 23.90
N TYR A 262 -21.86 -29.93 25.18
CA TYR A 262 -22.33 -30.98 26.09
C TYR A 262 -22.74 -30.35 27.43
#